data_AF-A0A1J4JWL5-F1
#
_entry.id   AF-A0A1J4JWL5-F1
#
_cell.length_a   1.000
_cell.length_b   1.000
_cell.length_c   1.000
_cell.angle_alpha   90.00
_cell.angle_beta   90.00
_cell.angle_gamma   90.00
#
_symmetry.space_group_name_H-M   'P 1'
#
loop_
_entity.id
_entity.type
_entity.pdbx_description
1 polymer ?
#
loop_
_entity_poly.entity_id
_entity_poly.type
_entity_poly.pdbx_seq_one_letter_code
_entity_poly.pdbx_strand_id
1 'polypeptide(L)'
;MILITFLSLAVSTDYNIIRGNCEVLLDKYFFSMIDFKDMDSIQYRPTSSEFAYILRLCSDGATTDIDYFDVFLIQMSSKTGKSVNVITQNSFDYRPLNTANISEGFIYYADSEPFESPKDQSIRTLDLEIQIRCDPSITTLDIQNLIEFSVTDSISAGKFIAKFNHSFGCPKATHPTPTPTPAFQVDCEYIDRLDSDPKRGIWADLSFMNDGPYGIKTIQNVAGVNHYLYFQPCERIQCPPNFICPTKIEYSSAWLCNESLHCDSFGVSNEEYDFRPIDSDLTKGMVLRFDDKQLDRSFELTLTCLEDYPDGHIKWDTKSASISSSSVKVSGKTKEVCLKPIPTTTPHPQAKCTFENEQGNYKVSIDLEKLNKGQGTGWTADVSVMAGHESYPPSKLIYQPCGSVICPADAFCNGDEDAEIWLCFDNDGTLECDGYGLLKYNMTLELFDDDDLSDGVQASYFGDGKRRANVIYQCNENLAEGSLGLPESVNLDYRTLSFFIQSKDVCPKQISPTTTSTTQTKTLSPTLTNTITHTQTQTQTFTKTAPPTLTATVSPEPEPEKRSNAGGGAYFLLIVFCAAILYVVIGILFEFVKSGAVALPNASFWSEFYLCVEEAILFIGSCGKKKGGTQYDKI
;
A
#
# COMPACT_ATOMS: atom_id res chain seq x y z
N MET A 1 37.44 -8.19 -15.64
CA MET A 1 36.69 -7.20 -16.45
C MET A 1 35.40 -6.93 -15.70
N ILE A 2 35.38 -5.89 -14.87
CA ILE A 2 34.26 -5.58 -13.95
C ILE A 2 33.27 -4.74 -14.75
N LEU A 3 32.10 -5.31 -15.04
CA LEU A 3 31.00 -4.62 -15.70
C LEU A 3 30.32 -3.73 -14.64
N ILE A 4 30.63 -2.44 -14.64
CA ILE A 4 29.94 -1.44 -13.81
C ILE A 4 28.62 -1.13 -14.51
N THR A 5 27.54 -1.77 -14.07
CA THR A 5 26.19 -1.43 -14.48
C THR A 5 25.84 -0.08 -13.85
N PHE A 6 25.83 0.98 -14.66
CA PHE A 6 25.29 2.28 -14.24
C PHE A 6 23.78 2.11 -14.03
N LEU A 7 23.36 1.99 -12.78
CA LEU A 7 21.97 2.11 -12.39
C LEU A 7 21.58 3.59 -12.61
N SER A 8 20.93 3.89 -13.73
CA SER A 8 20.36 5.22 -13.95
C SER A 8 19.21 5.40 -12.97
N LEU A 9 19.43 6.19 -11.92
CA LEU A 9 18.35 6.69 -11.06
C LEU A 9 17.45 7.58 -11.93
N ALA A 10 16.36 7.01 -12.43
CA ALA A 10 15.31 7.77 -13.09
C ALA A 10 14.68 8.69 -12.04
N VAL A 11 14.96 9.99 -12.12
CA VAL A 11 14.24 10.99 -11.34
C VAL A 11 12.82 10.99 -11.90
N SER A 12 11.86 10.43 -11.17
CA SER A 12 10.44 10.60 -11.51
C SER A 12 10.15 12.10 -11.40
N THR A 13 9.90 12.72 -12.54
CA THR A 13 9.40 14.09 -12.55
C THR A 13 7.89 13.94 -12.40
N ASP A 14 7.38 14.27 -11.22
CA ASP A 14 5.95 14.17 -10.95
C ASP A 14 5.22 15.22 -11.80
N TYR A 15 4.38 14.76 -12.73
CA TYR A 15 3.43 15.59 -13.47
C TYR A 15 2.02 15.07 -13.21
N ASN A 16 1.05 15.98 -13.18
CA ASN A 16 -0.35 15.59 -13.04
C ASN A 16 -0.83 14.94 -14.33
N ILE A 17 -1.59 13.86 -14.23
CA ILE A 17 -2.15 13.14 -15.37
C ILE A 17 -3.65 12.93 -15.17
N ILE A 18 -4.45 13.32 -16.17
CA ILE A 18 -5.84 12.89 -16.30
C ILE A 18 -5.96 12.10 -17.59
N ARG A 19 -6.53 10.90 -17.47
CA ARG A 19 -6.69 9.94 -18.56
C ARG A 19 -8.11 10.00 -19.09
N GLY A 20 -8.25 9.92 -20.40
CA GLY A 20 -9.51 9.75 -21.10
C GLY A 20 -9.40 8.64 -22.15
N ASN A 21 -10.51 8.39 -22.85
CA ASN A 21 -10.52 7.45 -23.96
C ASN A 21 -9.76 8.05 -25.16
N CYS A 22 -8.50 7.62 -25.38
CA CYS A 22 -7.59 8.17 -26.39
C CYS A 22 -7.27 9.67 -26.21
N GLU A 23 -7.39 10.16 -24.99
CA GLU A 23 -7.11 11.55 -24.62
C GLU A 23 -6.34 11.59 -23.31
N VAL A 24 -5.48 12.60 -23.16
CA VAL A 24 -4.71 12.79 -21.93
C VAL A 24 -4.44 14.26 -21.67
N LEU A 25 -4.54 14.66 -20.41
CA LEU A 25 -4.02 15.92 -19.91
C LEU A 25 -2.74 15.64 -19.12
N LEU A 26 -1.59 16.06 -19.65
CA LEU A 26 -0.28 15.96 -19.01
C LEU A 26 0.11 17.34 -18.48
N ASP A 27 0.04 17.50 -17.16
CA ASP A 27 0.07 18.78 -16.44
C ASP A 27 -1.01 19.74 -16.97
N LYS A 28 -0.64 20.68 -17.83
CA LYS A 28 -1.58 21.61 -18.49
C LYS A 28 -1.81 21.30 -19.97
N TYR A 29 -1.08 20.37 -20.57
CA TYR A 29 -1.10 20.11 -22.01
C TYR A 29 -2.09 19.00 -22.34
N PHE A 30 -3.14 19.34 -23.09
CA PHE A 30 -4.14 18.38 -23.52
C PHE A 30 -3.80 17.80 -24.91
N PHE A 31 -3.77 16.48 -25.00
CA PHE A 31 -3.58 15.71 -26.22
C PHE A 31 -4.81 14.83 -26.47
N SER A 32 -5.18 14.67 -27.73
CA SER A 32 -6.37 13.90 -28.10
C SER A 32 -6.15 13.22 -29.46
N MET A 33 -6.29 11.90 -29.45
CA MET A 33 -6.21 10.99 -30.61
C MET A 33 -7.58 10.44 -31.01
N ILE A 34 -8.67 11.00 -30.47
CA ILE A 34 -10.03 10.50 -30.69
C ILE A 34 -10.41 10.47 -32.19
N ASP A 35 -9.80 11.32 -32.99
CA ASP A 35 -10.00 11.39 -34.45
C ASP A 35 -9.45 10.15 -35.19
N PHE A 36 -8.62 9.33 -34.54
CA PHE A 36 -8.17 8.03 -35.08
C PHE A 36 -9.17 6.88 -34.84
N LYS A 37 -10.27 7.11 -34.12
CA LYS A 37 -11.25 6.05 -33.81
C LYS A 37 -11.87 5.41 -35.07
N ASP A 38 -12.04 6.21 -36.12
CA ASP A 38 -12.65 5.81 -37.40
C ASP A 38 -11.58 5.37 -38.43
N MET A 39 -10.30 5.34 -38.04
CA MET A 39 -9.20 4.94 -38.93
C MET A 39 -9.17 3.42 -39.08
N ASP A 40 -8.98 2.94 -40.31
CA ASP A 40 -8.69 1.53 -40.57
C ASP A 40 -7.45 1.08 -39.79
N SER A 41 -7.49 -0.17 -39.32
CA SER A 41 -6.36 -0.76 -38.60
C SER A 41 -5.08 -0.79 -39.47
N ILE A 42 -3.94 -0.46 -38.88
CA ILE A 42 -2.66 -0.44 -39.57
C ILE A 42 -2.04 -1.83 -39.55
N GLN A 43 -1.71 -2.37 -40.72
CA GLN A 43 -1.05 -3.66 -40.84
C GLN A 43 0.45 -3.49 -41.01
N TYR A 44 1.24 -4.21 -40.22
CA TYR A 44 2.69 -4.23 -40.29
C TYR A 44 3.23 -5.67 -40.35
N ARG A 45 4.11 -5.94 -41.31
CA ARG A 45 4.78 -7.25 -41.46
C ARG A 45 6.29 -7.02 -41.57
N PRO A 46 7.07 -7.25 -40.50
CA PRO A 46 8.53 -7.20 -40.59
C PRO A 46 9.06 -8.22 -41.59
N THR A 47 10.04 -7.86 -42.41
CA THR A 47 10.59 -8.74 -43.46
C THR A 47 11.22 -10.02 -42.91
N SER A 48 11.76 -9.97 -41.69
CA SER A 48 12.44 -11.09 -41.02
C SER A 48 11.53 -11.88 -40.07
N SER A 49 10.28 -11.45 -39.87
CA SER A 49 9.39 -12.06 -38.89
C SER A 49 8.38 -12.99 -39.54
N GLU A 50 8.06 -14.09 -38.86
CA GLU A 50 6.93 -14.95 -39.22
C GLU A 50 5.58 -14.38 -38.74
N PHE A 51 5.59 -13.24 -38.05
CA PHE A 51 4.39 -12.59 -37.55
C PHE A 51 3.99 -11.37 -38.41
N ALA A 52 2.69 -11.17 -38.53
CA ALA A 52 2.09 -9.92 -38.96
C ALA A 52 1.37 -9.29 -37.77
N TYR A 53 1.33 -7.97 -37.71
CA TYR A 53 0.76 -7.20 -36.63
C TYR A 53 -0.34 -6.31 -37.18
N ILE A 54 -1.43 -6.20 -36.42
CA ILE A 54 -2.53 -5.26 -36.69
C ILE A 54 -2.60 -4.31 -35.50
N LEU A 55 -2.39 -3.02 -35.77
CA LEU A 55 -2.39 -1.95 -34.78
C LEU A 55 -3.62 -1.06 -34.97
N ARG A 56 -4.35 -0.79 -33.89
CA ARG A 56 -5.36 0.27 -33.80
C ARG A 56 -4.83 1.34 -32.84
N LEU A 57 -5.04 2.61 -33.17
CA LEU A 57 -4.56 3.74 -32.36
C LEU A 57 -5.61 4.28 -31.41
N CYS A 58 -6.88 4.05 -31.71
CA CYS A 58 -8.00 4.35 -30.86
C CYS A 58 -9.16 3.39 -31.17
N SER A 59 -10.04 3.15 -30.20
CA SER A 59 -11.27 2.39 -30.42
C SER A 59 -12.49 3.31 -30.40
N ASP A 60 -13.41 3.09 -31.33
CA ASP A 60 -14.71 3.76 -31.42
C ASP A 60 -15.78 3.10 -30.53
N GLY A 61 -15.50 1.93 -29.95
CA GLY A 61 -16.47 1.12 -29.21
C GLY A 61 -17.67 0.65 -30.04
N ALA A 62 -17.68 0.90 -31.36
CA ALA A 62 -18.83 0.65 -32.23
C ALA A 62 -18.78 -0.74 -32.88
N THR A 63 -17.67 -1.46 -32.75
CA THR A 63 -17.57 -2.84 -33.22
C THR A 63 -18.55 -3.71 -32.42
N THR A 64 -19.44 -4.41 -33.11
CA THR A 64 -20.40 -5.33 -32.47
C THR A 64 -19.75 -6.57 -31.88
N ASP A 65 -18.47 -6.81 -32.19
CA ASP A 65 -17.70 -7.92 -31.63
C ASP A 65 -17.02 -7.49 -30.33
N ILE A 66 -17.60 -7.93 -29.22
CA ILE A 66 -17.15 -7.61 -27.86
C ILE A 66 -15.78 -8.21 -27.51
N ASP A 67 -15.27 -9.16 -28.31
CA ASP A 67 -13.95 -9.74 -28.08
C ASP A 67 -12.82 -8.91 -28.73
N TYR A 68 -13.17 -7.96 -29.61
CA TYR A 68 -12.19 -7.12 -30.33
C TYR A 68 -12.38 -5.62 -30.13
N PHE A 69 -13.49 -5.17 -29.52
CA PHE A 69 -13.77 -3.74 -29.42
C PHE A 69 -12.67 -2.98 -28.71
N ASP A 70 -12.02 -3.54 -27.70
CA ASP A 70 -10.96 -2.89 -26.94
C ASP A 70 -9.55 -3.38 -27.30
N VAL A 71 -9.37 -4.11 -28.40
CA VAL A 71 -8.06 -4.65 -28.79
C VAL A 71 -7.30 -3.64 -29.64
N PHE A 72 -6.08 -3.31 -29.25
CA PHE A 72 -5.22 -2.34 -29.96
C PHE A 72 -4.08 -3.00 -30.73
N LEU A 73 -3.58 -4.15 -30.25
CA LEU A 73 -2.54 -4.89 -30.96
C LEU A 73 -2.95 -6.36 -31.10
N ILE A 74 -2.95 -6.85 -32.33
CA ILE A 74 -3.15 -8.27 -32.65
C ILE A 74 -1.88 -8.80 -33.31
N GLN A 75 -1.39 -9.95 -32.85
CA GLN A 75 -0.32 -10.68 -33.52
C GLN A 75 -0.91 -11.86 -34.29
N MET A 76 -0.47 -12.04 -35.53
CA MET A 76 -0.90 -13.13 -36.40
C MET A 76 0.30 -13.93 -36.89
N SER A 77 0.25 -15.26 -36.79
CA SER A 77 1.26 -16.12 -37.38
C SER A 77 1.02 -16.29 -38.87
N SER A 78 2.00 -15.91 -39.69
CA SER A 78 1.95 -16.11 -41.15
C SER A 78 2.01 -17.59 -41.53
N LYS A 79 2.50 -18.45 -40.63
CA LYS A 79 2.62 -19.90 -40.84
C LYS A 79 1.32 -20.65 -40.53
N THR A 80 0.66 -20.31 -39.42
CA THR A 80 -0.54 -21.03 -38.95
C THR A 80 -1.84 -20.33 -39.33
N GLY A 81 -1.79 -19.04 -39.68
CA GLY A 81 -2.96 -18.19 -39.90
C GLY A 81 -3.73 -17.85 -38.63
N LYS A 82 -3.27 -18.28 -37.45
CA LYS A 82 -3.90 -17.98 -36.17
C LYS A 82 -3.50 -16.58 -35.67
N SER A 83 -4.40 -15.93 -34.94
CA SER A 83 -4.20 -14.62 -34.31
C SER A 83 -4.35 -14.70 -32.79
N VAL A 84 -3.81 -13.71 -32.09
CA VAL A 84 -3.98 -13.51 -30.65
C VAL A 84 -4.07 -12.01 -30.36
N ASN A 85 -4.93 -11.64 -29.41
CA ASN A 85 -5.03 -10.28 -28.89
C ASN A 85 -3.88 -10.07 -27.91
N VAL A 86 -3.05 -9.06 -28.14
CA VAL A 86 -1.82 -8.82 -27.37
C VAL A 86 -2.03 -7.69 -26.38
N ILE A 87 -2.57 -6.55 -26.84
CA ILE A 87 -2.80 -5.36 -26.02
C ILE A 87 -4.27 -4.99 -26.10
N THR A 88 -4.86 -4.73 -24.94
CA THR A 88 -6.21 -4.16 -24.83
C THR A 88 -6.15 -2.70 -24.36
N GLN A 89 -7.26 -1.99 -24.48
CA GLN A 89 -7.39 -0.59 -24.08
C GLN A 89 -7.00 -0.34 -22.61
N ASN A 90 -7.19 -1.34 -21.76
CA ASN A 90 -7.12 -1.20 -20.30
C ASN A 90 -5.69 -1.10 -19.77
N SER A 91 -4.75 -1.66 -20.53
CA SER A 91 -3.31 -1.65 -20.21
C SER A 91 -2.64 -0.33 -20.61
N PHE A 92 -3.33 0.59 -21.30
CA PHE A 92 -2.70 1.79 -21.83
C PHE A 92 -2.54 2.91 -20.81
N ASP A 93 -1.36 3.50 -20.80
CA ASP A 93 -1.04 4.74 -20.11
C ASP A 93 -0.28 5.73 -21.02
N TYR A 94 -0.01 6.91 -20.49
CA TYR A 94 0.58 8.03 -21.20
C TYR A 94 1.75 8.62 -20.42
N ARG A 95 2.76 9.08 -21.15
CA ARG A 95 3.86 9.87 -20.57
C ARG A 95 4.39 10.89 -21.58
N PRO A 96 4.98 12.01 -21.13
CA PRO A 96 5.62 12.96 -22.04
C PRO A 96 6.73 12.29 -22.85
N LEU A 97 6.87 12.67 -24.12
CA LEU A 97 8.02 12.26 -24.94
C LEU A 97 9.32 12.89 -24.40
N ASN A 98 9.20 14.09 -23.81
CA ASN A 98 10.26 14.83 -23.15
C ASN A 98 9.70 15.49 -21.88
N THR A 99 10.13 15.04 -20.70
CA THR A 99 9.65 15.57 -19.41
C THR A 99 10.06 17.02 -19.17
N ALA A 100 11.13 17.51 -19.81
CA ALA A 100 11.53 18.92 -19.75
C ALA A 100 10.71 19.81 -20.71
N ASN A 101 10.06 19.22 -21.71
CA ASN A 101 9.25 19.93 -22.70
C ASN A 101 8.08 19.06 -23.19
N ILE A 102 7.02 18.99 -22.38
CA ILE A 102 5.82 18.18 -22.66
C ILE A 102 5.19 18.52 -24.03
N SER A 103 5.35 19.76 -24.52
CA SER A 103 4.79 20.19 -25.81
C SER A 103 5.40 19.52 -27.04
N GLU A 104 6.54 18.83 -26.91
CA GLU A 104 7.18 18.10 -28.01
C GLU A 104 6.41 16.86 -28.44
N GLY A 105 5.51 16.36 -27.59
CA GLY A 105 4.73 15.16 -27.85
C GLY A 105 4.60 14.28 -26.64
N PHE A 106 3.97 13.13 -26.86
CA PHE A 106 3.71 12.15 -25.82
C PHE A 106 3.93 10.74 -26.35
N ILE A 107 4.03 9.82 -25.39
CA ILE A 107 4.12 8.39 -25.59
C ILE A 107 2.83 7.78 -25.05
N TYR A 108 2.18 6.98 -25.88
CA TYR A 108 1.04 6.15 -25.52
C TYR A 108 1.52 4.70 -25.48
N TYR A 109 1.54 4.09 -24.30
CA TYR A 109 2.20 2.80 -24.09
C TYR A 109 1.33 1.85 -23.29
N ALA A 110 1.57 0.55 -23.43
CA ALA A 110 0.91 -0.49 -22.66
C ALA A 110 1.88 -1.65 -22.47
N ASP A 111 1.90 -2.20 -21.26
CA ASP A 111 2.58 -3.45 -20.97
C ASP A 111 1.60 -4.59 -21.27
N SER A 112 2.09 -5.70 -21.83
CA SER A 112 1.18 -6.79 -22.23
C SER A 112 1.02 -7.83 -21.14
N GLU A 113 -0.20 -8.33 -20.96
CA GLU A 113 -0.42 -9.60 -20.27
C GLU A 113 0.18 -10.78 -21.06
N PRO A 114 0.70 -11.83 -20.38
CA PRO A 114 1.27 -12.98 -21.05
C PRO A 114 0.23 -13.72 -21.89
N PHE A 115 0.56 -13.97 -23.15
CA PHE A 115 -0.32 -14.65 -24.11
C PHE A 115 0.35 -15.90 -24.70
N GLU A 116 -0.47 -16.83 -25.19
CA GLU A 116 0.00 -18.01 -25.91
C GLU A 116 0.26 -17.66 -27.38
N SER A 117 1.52 -17.80 -27.81
CA SER A 117 1.95 -17.51 -29.17
C SER A 117 1.15 -18.34 -30.20
N PRO A 118 0.60 -17.71 -31.26
CA PRO A 118 -0.19 -18.40 -32.28
C PRO A 118 0.67 -19.32 -33.18
N LYS A 119 2.00 -19.24 -33.05
CA LYS A 119 2.96 -20.04 -33.80
C LYS A 119 3.27 -21.38 -33.13
N ASP A 120 3.56 -21.34 -31.82
CA ASP A 120 4.18 -22.45 -31.08
C ASP A 120 3.60 -22.67 -29.66
N GLN A 121 2.60 -21.88 -29.27
CA GLN A 121 1.97 -21.94 -27.93
C GLN A 121 2.93 -21.61 -26.77
N SER A 122 4.09 -21.02 -27.06
CA SER A 122 4.96 -20.46 -26.00
C SER A 122 4.26 -19.27 -25.34
N ILE A 123 4.45 -19.12 -24.03
CA ILE A 123 3.98 -17.93 -23.29
C ILE A 123 4.94 -16.78 -23.57
N ARG A 124 4.39 -15.63 -23.98
CA ARG A 124 5.16 -14.43 -24.34
C ARG A 124 4.51 -13.17 -23.79
N THR A 125 5.31 -12.13 -23.61
CA THR A 125 4.84 -10.75 -23.50
C THR A 125 5.35 -9.95 -24.70
N LEU A 126 4.58 -8.94 -25.13
CA LEU A 126 4.91 -8.01 -26.20
C LEU A 126 4.31 -6.63 -25.88
N ASP A 127 5.11 -5.78 -25.24
CA ASP A 127 4.71 -4.43 -24.85
C ASP A 127 4.54 -3.54 -26.08
N LEU A 128 3.73 -2.49 -25.97
CA LEU A 128 3.45 -1.54 -27.05
C LEU A 128 3.87 -0.13 -26.64
N GLU A 129 4.57 0.57 -27.54
CA GLU A 129 4.90 1.98 -27.38
C GLU A 129 4.64 2.74 -28.67
N ILE A 130 3.72 3.71 -28.61
CA ILE A 130 3.40 4.62 -29.71
C ILE A 130 3.96 6.01 -29.34
N GLN A 131 4.99 6.45 -30.06
CA GLN A 131 5.63 7.75 -29.87
C GLN A 131 5.11 8.74 -30.91
N ILE A 132 4.42 9.79 -30.46
CA ILE A 132 3.85 10.81 -31.33
C ILE A 132 4.53 12.14 -31.02
N ARG A 133 5.34 12.61 -31.97
CA ARG A 133 5.99 13.91 -31.90
C ARG A 133 5.10 14.99 -32.52
N CYS A 134 5.05 16.16 -31.90
CA CYS A 134 4.32 17.31 -32.42
C CYS A 134 4.88 17.75 -33.78
N ASP A 135 4.04 17.69 -34.81
CA ASP A 135 4.26 18.36 -36.09
C ASP A 135 2.93 18.92 -36.60
N PRO A 136 2.67 20.23 -36.45
CA PRO A 136 1.40 20.82 -36.82
C PRO A 136 1.15 20.83 -38.34
N SER A 137 2.16 20.53 -39.16
CA SER A 137 2.03 20.50 -40.62
C SER A 137 1.39 19.21 -41.16
N ILE A 138 1.32 18.15 -40.34
CA ILE A 138 0.80 16.83 -40.73
C ILE A 138 -0.58 16.63 -40.09
N THR A 139 -1.62 16.67 -40.91
CA THR A 139 -3.03 16.54 -40.48
C THR A 139 -3.78 15.40 -41.19
N THR A 140 -3.07 14.59 -41.99
CA THR A 140 -3.68 13.47 -42.72
C THR A 140 -3.97 12.31 -41.78
N LEU A 141 -5.14 11.69 -41.89
CA LEU A 141 -5.48 10.48 -41.13
C LEU A 141 -4.83 9.22 -41.74
N ASP A 142 -4.44 9.25 -43.01
CA ASP A 142 -3.63 8.19 -43.61
C ASP A 142 -2.17 8.34 -43.17
N ILE A 143 -1.83 7.68 -42.07
CA ILE A 143 -0.50 7.71 -41.46
C ILE A 143 0.31 6.44 -41.70
N GLN A 144 -0.19 5.46 -42.47
CA GLN A 144 0.47 4.16 -42.62
C GLN A 144 1.90 4.29 -43.17
N ASN A 145 2.14 5.26 -44.06
CA ASN A 145 3.46 5.53 -44.63
C ASN A 145 4.33 6.47 -43.77
N LEU A 146 3.78 7.05 -42.69
CA LEU A 146 4.48 7.96 -41.79
C LEU A 146 5.05 7.24 -40.57
N ILE A 147 4.57 6.03 -40.27
CA ILE A 147 4.97 5.29 -39.08
C ILE A 147 6.24 4.50 -39.34
N GLU A 148 7.25 4.78 -38.51
CA GLU A 148 8.42 3.93 -38.35
C GLU A 148 8.11 2.85 -37.30
N PHE A 149 8.13 1.59 -37.73
CA PHE A 149 7.92 0.44 -36.85
C PHE A 149 9.25 -0.21 -36.46
N SER A 150 9.37 -0.59 -35.19
CA SER A 150 10.43 -1.44 -34.68
C SER A 150 9.84 -2.52 -33.78
N VAL A 151 10.16 -3.79 -34.03
CA VAL A 151 9.66 -4.91 -33.23
C VAL A 151 10.83 -5.77 -32.79
N THR A 152 10.95 -5.94 -31.48
CA THR A 152 11.81 -6.95 -30.88
C THR A 152 10.90 -8.00 -30.28
N ASP A 153 10.80 -9.17 -30.89
CA ASP A 153 9.92 -10.27 -30.44
C ASP A 153 10.80 -11.46 -30.07
N SER A 154 11.20 -11.52 -28.79
CA SER A 154 11.94 -12.65 -28.24
C SER A 154 10.97 -13.72 -27.72
N ILE A 155 11.51 -14.87 -27.32
CA ILE A 155 10.67 -16.01 -26.88
C ILE A 155 9.96 -15.71 -25.54
N SER A 156 10.51 -14.84 -24.70
CA SER A 156 9.95 -14.54 -23.37
C SER A 156 9.31 -13.15 -23.29
N ALA A 157 9.96 -12.14 -23.87
CA ALA A 157 9.50 -10.75 -23.81
C ALA A 157 9.80 -10.01 -25.10
N GLY A 158 8.95 -9.08 -25.47
CA GLY A 158 9.09 -8.30 -26.68
C GLY A 158 8.60 -6.88 -26.52
N LYS A 159 8.91 -6.06 -27.52
CA LYS A 159 8.43 -4.69 -27.60
C LYS A 159 8.11 -4.31 -29.05
N PHE A 160 6.92 -3.76 -29.24
CA PHE A 160 6.42 -3.17 -30.49
C PHE A 160 6.45 -1.66 -30.36
N ILE A 161 7.23 -0.97 -31.18
CA ILE A 161 7.36 0.48 -31.18
C ILE A 161 6.86 1.05 -32.50
N ALA A 162 5.93 2.00 -32.44
CA ALA A 162 5.48 2.81 -33.56
C ALA A 162 5.87 4.27 -33.32
N LYS A 163 6.59 4.90 -34.26
CA LYS A 163 7.01 6.31 -34.14
C LYS A 163 6.57 7.12 -35.33
N PHE A 164 5.99 8.29 -35.10
CA PHE A 164 5.65 9.21 -36.18
C PHE A 164 5.50 10.65 -35.68
N ASN A 165 5.52 11.59 -36.64
CA ASN A 165 5.24 13.00 -36.41
C ASN A 165 3.79 13.28 -36.82
N HIS A 166 3.01 13.98 -36.00
CA HIS A 166 1.64 14.35 -36.33
C HIS A 166 1.16 15.57 -35.55
N SER A 167 0.14 16.25 -36.06
CA SER A 167 -0.52 17.36 -35.36
C SER A 167 -1.19 16.94 -34.04
N PHE A 168 -1.53 15.66 -33.88
CA PHE A 168 -2.05 15.13 -32.61
C PHE A 168 -1.00 15.00 -31.51
N GLY A 169 0.29 14.95 -31.89
CA GLY A 169 1.39 15.09 -30.93
C GLY A 169 1.52 16.52 -30.39
N CYS A 170 0.79 17.49 -30.95
CA CYS A 170 0.78 18.87 -30.47
C CYS A 170 -0.34 19.08 -29.44
N PRO A 171 -0.11 19.89 -28.38
CA PRO A 171 -1.17 20.24 -27.43
C PRO A 171 -2.34 20.98 -28.11
N LYS A 172 -3.57 20.49 -27.97
CA LYS A 172 -4.78 21.14 -28.53
C LYS A 172 -5.20 22.38 -27.72
N ALA A 173 -5.03 22.33 -26.41
CA ALA A 173 -5.37 23.41 -25.49
C ALA A 173 -4.54 23.32 -24.21
N THR A 174 -4.49 24.42 -23.46
CA THR A 174 -4.02 24.41 -22.08
C THR A 174 -5.19 24.42 -21.11
N HIS A 175 -5.28 23.41 -20.25
CA HIS A 175 -6.28 23.33 -19.18
C HIS A 175 -5.65 23.73 -17.84
N PRO A 176 -6.44 24.15 -16.83
CA PRO A 176 -5.93 24.28 -15.47
C PRO A 176 -5.34 22.93 -15.03
N THR A 177 -4.18 22.98 -14.40
CA THR A 177 -3.52 21.79 -13.86
C THR A 177 -4.49 21.06 -12.93
N PRO A 178 -4.68 19.73 -13.09
CA PRO A 178 -5.49 18.92 -12.18
C PRO A 178 -5.06 19.11 -10.74
N THR A 179 -6.02 19.03 -9.81
CA THR A 179 -5.63 18.79 -8.42
C THR A 179 -5.07 17.36 -8.36
N PRO A 180 -3.87 17.14 -7.80
CA PRO A 180 -3.30 15.81 -7.70
C PRO A 180 -4.27 14.91 -6.93
N THR A 181 -4.58 13.74 -7.50
CA THR A 181 -5.30 12.70 -6.77
C THR A 181 -4.44 12.31 -5.56
N PRO A 182 -5.00 12.28 -4.34
CA PRO A 182 -4.27 11.79 -3.18
C PRO A 182 -3.69 10.41 -3.50
N ALA A 183 -2.39 10.23 -3.23
CA ALA A 183 -1.74 8.95 -3.47
C ALA A 183 -2.46 7.86 -2.65
N PHE A 184 -2.97 6.85 -3.34
CA PHE A 184 -3.49 5.65 -2.68
C PHE A 184 -2.29 4.80 -2.28
N GLN A 185 -1.88 4.92 -1.01
CA GLN A 185 -0.73 4.21 -0.47
C GLN A 185 -1.20 3.05 0.38
N VAL A 186 -1.41 1.92 -0.27
CA VAL A 186 -1.57 0.62 0.40
C VAL A 186 -0.22 -0.07 0.48
N ASP A 187 -0.02 -0.85 1.54
CA ASP A 187 1.10 -1.79 1.53
C ASP A 187 0.72 -2.96 0.64
N CYS A 188 1.61 -3.32 -0.28
CA CYS A 188 1.42 -4.38 -1.27
C CYS A 188 2.33 -5.56 -1.01
N GLU A 189 3.26 -5.42 -0.07
CA GLU A 189 4.24 -6.44 0.24
C GLU A 189 3.67 -7.39 1.28
N TYR A 190 3.66 -8.68 0.95
CA TYR A 190 3.27 -9.75 1.86
C TYR A 190 4.44 -10.71 2.02
N ILE A 191 4.85 -10.97 3.26
CA ILE A 191 5.89 -11.93 3.58
C ILE A 191 5.35 -12.91 4.61
N ASP A 192 5.53 -14.20 4.37
CA ASP A 192 5.10 -15.23 5.32
C ASP A 192 6.03 -16.44 5.22
N ARG A 193 6.70 -16.76 6.33
CA ARG A 193 7.69 -17.83 6.41
C ARG A 193 7.01 -19.15 6.74
N LEU A 194 7.51 -20.24 6.17
CA LEU A 194 7.09 -21.58 6.57
C LEU A 194 7.53 -21.86 8.00
N ASP A 195 6.59 -22.24 8.87
CA ASP A 195 6.89 -22.66 10.26
C ASP A 195 7.96 -23.75 10.35
N SER A 196 7.94 -24.68 9.39
CA SER A 196 8.89 -25.81 9.35
C SER A 196 10.28 -25.45 8.81
N ASP A 197 10.40 -24.37 8.03
CA ASP A 197 11.66 -23.87 7.48
C ASP A 197 11.58 -22.35 7.30
N PRO A 198 11.91 -21.56 8.35
CA PRO A 198 11.76 -20.10 8.31
C PRO A 198 12.64 -19.40 7.27
N LYS A 199 13.53 -20.11 6.58
CA LYS A 199 14.33 -19.58 5.47
C LYS A 199 13.59 -19.59 4.14
N ARG A 200 12.40 -20.19 4.08
CA ARG A 200 11.57 -20.28 2.90
C ARG A 200 10.16 -19.81 3.24
N GLY A 201 9.46 -19.30 2.24
CA GLY A 201 8.09 -18.84 2.41
C GLY A 201 7.57 -18.15 1.16
N ILE A 202 6.47 -17.44 1.30
CA ILE A 202 5.91 -16.59 0.25
C ILE A 202 6.39 -15.16 0.53
N TRP A 203 6.88 -14.49 -0.52
CA TRP A 203 7.19 -13.07 -0.48
C TRP A 203 6.59 -12.45 -1.75
N ALA A 204 5.34 -12.01 -1.67
CA ALA A 204 4.61 -11.48 -2.80
C ALA A 204 4.62 -9.95 -2.74
N ASP A 205 4.88 -9.29 -3.86
CA ASP A 205 4.58 -7.88 -4.02
C ASP A 205 3.38 -7.76 -4.96
N LEU A 206 2.21 -7.50 -4.38
CA LEU A 206 0.96 -7.39 -5.12
C LEU A 206 0.97 -6.22 -6.11
N SER A 207 1.85 -5.22 -5.92
CA SER A 207 1.94 -4.08 -6.85
C SER A 207 2.46 -4.50 -8.22
N PHE A 208 3.27 -5.56 -8.30
CA PHE A 208 3.74 -6.12 -9.57
C PHE A 208 2.63 -6.79 -10.37
N MET A 209 1.49 -7.10 -9.72
CA MET A 209 0.30 -7.64 -10.37
C MET A 209 -0.75 -6.58 -10.70
N ASN A 210 -0.43 -5.29 -10.58
CA ASN A 210 -1.26 -4.24 -11.15
C ASN A 210 -0.86 -4.05 -12.62
N ASP A 211 -1.84 -3.89 -13.51
CA ASP A 211 -1.60 -3.53 -14.92
C ASP A 211 -2.46 -2.34 -15.33
N GLY A 212 -1.86 -1.42 -16.10
CA GLY A 212 -2.50 -0.22 -16.65
C GLY A 212 -3.23 0.67 -15.63
N PRO A 213 -3.93 1.70 -16.11
CA PRO A 213 -4.79 2.54 -15.26
C PRO A 213 -6.19 1.96 -15.01
N TYR A 214 -6.59 0.93 -15.77
CA TYR A 214 -7.92 0.30 -15.66
C TYR A 214 -7.85 -1.17 -15.23
N GLY A 215 -6.67 -1.66 -14.85
CA GLY A 215 -6.50 -3.00 -14.32
C GLY A 215 -6.38 -4.10 -15.36
N ILE A 216 -6.06 -5.28 -14.85
CA ILE A 216 -5.98 -6.51 -15.63
C ILE A 216 -7.40 -6.88 -16.07
N LYS A 217 -7.60 -7.02 -17.38
CA LYS A 217 -8.84 -7.58 -17.95
C LYS A 217 -8.74 -9.09 -18.08
N THR A 218 -9.71 -9.81 -17.55
CA THR A 218 -9.85 -11.26 -17.74
C THR A 218 -11.30 -11.65 -18.02
N ILE A 219 -11.51 -12.73 -18.78
CA ILE A 219 -12.83 -13.22 -19.14
C ILE A 219 -13.18 -14.42 -18.25
N GLN A 220 -14.31 -14.34 -17.57
CA GLN A 220 -14.84 -15.41 -16.70
C GLN A 220 -16.11 -15.98 -17.35
N ASN A 221 -16.08 -17.26 -17.71
CA ASN A 221 -17.22 -17.95 -18.30
C ASN A 221 -17.99 -18.73 -17.23
N VAL A 222 -19.21 -18.29 -16.94
CA VAL A 222 -20.08 -18.93 -15.96
C VAL A 222 -21.36 -19.39 -16.66
N ALA A 223 -21.57 -20.70 -16.69
CA ALA A 223 -22.72 -21.32 -17.37
C ALA A 223 -22.90 -20.89 -18.84
N GLY A 224 -21.80 -20.66 -19.56
CA GLY A 224 -21.80 -20.25 -20.96
C GLY A 224 -21.97 -18.75 -21.20
N VAL A 225 -22.06 -17.93 -20.14
CA VAL A 225 -22.11 -16.47 -20.23
C VAL A 225 -20.75 -15.87 -19.89
N ASN A 226 -20.23 -15.02 -20.77
CA ASN A 226 -18.98 -14.31 -20.53
C ASN A 226 -19.20 -13.09 -19.63
N HIS A 227 -18.35 -12.96 -18.63
CA HIS A 227 -18.22 -11.77 -17.80
C HIS A 227 -16.79 -11.25 -17.94
N TYR A 228 -16.63 -9.93 -17.93
CA TYR A 228 -15.34 -9.27 -18.01
C TYR A 228 -14.98 -8.76 -16.62
N LEU A 229 -13.95 -9.32 -16.01
CA LEU A 229 -13.42 -8.87 -14.74
C LEU A 229 -12.25 -7.93 -15.00
N TYR A 230 -12.31 -6.73 -14.44
CA TYR A 230 -11.20 -5.79 -14.35
C TYR A 230 -10.71 -5.75 -12.92
N PHE A 231 -9.42 -5.96 -12.72
CA PHE A 231 -8.87 -6.24 -11.39
C PHE A 231 -7.52 -5.57 -11.16
N GLN A 232 -7.34 -4.99 -9.97
CA GLN A 232 -6.04 -4.60 -9.44
C GLN A 232 -5.92 -5.01 -7.97
N PRO A 233 -4.95 -5.87 -7.62
CA PRO A 233 -4.81 -6.36 -6.25
C PRO A 233 -4.31 -5.29 -5.26
N CYS A 234 -3.57 -4.28 -5.73
CA CYS A 234 -2.99 -3.29 -4.83
C CYS A 234 -3.23 -1.85 -5.26
N GLU A 235 -4.28 -1.61 -6.03
CA GLU A 235 -4.68 -0.28 -6.48
C GLU A 235 -6.19 -0.21 -6.63
N ARG A 236 -6.70 0.98 -6.94
CA ARG A 236 -8.10 1.20 -7.26
C ARG A 236 -8.23 1.74 -8.68
N ILE A 237 -9.11 1.12 -9.45
CA ILE A 237 -9.38 1.48 -10.84
C ILE A 237 -10.70 2.21 -10.97
N GLN A 238 -10.71 3.21 -11.84
CA GLN A 238 -11.93 3.88 -12.28
C GLN A 238 -12.81 2.92 -13.09
N CYS A 239 -14.03 3.36 -13.39
CA CYS A 239 -14.90 2.63 -14.31
C CYS A 239 -14.17 2.30 -15.62
N PRO A 240 -14.13 1.03 -16.06
CA PRO A 240 -13.46 0.65 -17.30
C PRO A 240 -14.00 1.43 -18.51
N PRO A 241 -13.15 1.81 -19.48
CA PRO A 241 -13.58 2.59 -20.64
C PRO A 241 -14.69 1.89 -21.43
N ASN A 242 -15.65 2.69 -21.91
CA ASN A 242 -16.83 2.22 -22.67
C ASN A 242 -17.87 1.42 -21.87
N PHE A 243 -17.68 1.24 -20.57
CA PHE A 243 -18.69 0.64 -19.70
C PHE A 243 -19.49 1.69 -18.92
N ILE A 244 -20.67 1.27 -18.46
CA ILE A 244 -21.56 2.04 -17.61
C ILE A 244 -21.44 1.50 -16.19
N CYS A 245 -20.92 2.32 -15.28
CA CYS A 245 -20.81 2.00 -13.87
C CYS A 245 -21.80 2.81 -13.01
N PRO A 246 -22.10 2.39 -11.77
CA PRO A 246 -22.95 3.14 -10.86
C PRO A 246 -22.35 4.51 -10.54
N THR A 247 -23.14 5.57 -10.67
CA THR A 247 -22.67 6.97 -10.53
C THR A 247 -22.17 7.34 -9.13
N LYS A 248 -22.48 6.54 -8.10
CA LYS A 248 -22.05 6.76 -6.72
C LYS A 248 -20.71 6.10 -6.40
N ILE A 249 -20.14 5.30 -7.30
CA ILE A 249 -18.91 4.56 -7.09
C ILE A 249 -17.87 5.08 -8.08
N GLU A 250 -16.89 5.81 -7.56
CA GLU A 250 -15.81 6.35 -8.39
C GLU A 250 -14.71 5.32 -8.68
N TYR A 251 -14.46 4.43 -7.71
CA TYR A 251 -13.33 3.52 -7.71
C TYR A 251 -13.73 2.11 -7.24
N SER A 252 -13.13 1.09 -7.83
CA SER A 252 -13.21 -0.32 -7.40
C SER A 252 -11.85 -0.97 -7.56
N SER A 253 -11.55 -2.04 -6.82
CA SER A 253 -10.41 -2.92 -7.11
C SER A 253 -10.82 -4.14 -7.93
N ALA A 254 -12.12 -4.42 -8.00
CA ALA A 254 -12.70 -5.45 -8.85
C ALA A 254 -14.00 -4.95 -9.50
N TRP A 255 -13.99 -4.70 -10.81
CA TRP A 255 -15.20 -4.44 -11.59
C TRP A 255 -15.60 -5.71 -12.34
N LEU A 256 -16.83 -6.18 -12.14
CA LEU A 256 -17.40 -7.25 -12.95
C LEU A 256 -18.39 -6.66 -13.95
N CYS A 257 -18.11 -6.86 -15.22
CA CYS A 257 -18.89 -6.30 -16.32
C CYS A 257 -19.51 -7.40 -17.19
N ASN A 258 -20.64 -7.09 -17.81
CA ASN A 258 -21.37 -8.01 -18.69
C ASN A 258 -21.34 -7.57 -20.16
N GLU A 259 -21.90 -8.40 -21.03
CA GLU A 259 -21.97 -8.13 -22.48
C GLU A 259 -22.84 -6.91 -22.85
N SER A 260 -23.68 -6.43 -21.92
CA SER A 260 -24.47 -5.20 -22.08
C SER A 260 -23.71 -3.95 -21.66
N LEU A 261 -22.39 -4.04 -21.49
CA LEU A 261 -21.51 -2.94 -21.08
C LEU A 261 -21.87 -2.31 -19.72
N HIS A 262 -22.51 -3.06 -18.83
CA HIS A 262 -22.75 -2.62 -17.45
C HIS A 262 -21.74 -3.29 -16.52
N CYS A 263 -21.19 -2.51 -15.59
CA CYS A 263 -20.28 -3.00 -14.56
C CYS A 263 -20.85 -2.82 -13.16
N ASP A 264 -20.47 -3.73 -12.28
CA ASP A 264 -20.75 -3.70 -10.85
C ASP A 264 -19.43 -3.79 -10.07
N SER A 265 -19.29 -3.00 -9.00
CA SER A 265 -18.16 -3.13 -8.07
C SER A 265 -18.42 -4.30 -7.12
N PHE A 266 -17.39 -5.09 -6.85
CA PHE A 266 -17.41 -6.21 -5.91
C PHE A 266 -16.37 -6.09 -4.79
N GLY A 267 -15.66 -4.97 -4.69
CA GLY A 267 -14.67 -4.77 -3.63
C GLY A 267 -13.74 -3.62 -3.93
N VAL A 268 -13.36 -2.92 -2.87
CA VAL A 268 -12.40 -1.81 -2.93
C VAL A 268 -11.26 -2.16 -2.00
N SER A 269 -10.03 -2.17 -2.52
CA SER A 269 -8.83 -2.31 -1.70
C SER A 269 -8.83 -1.19 -0.65
N ASN A 270 -8.71 -1.57 0.60
CA ASN A 270 -8.66 -0.65 1.72
C ASN A 270 -7.27 -0.74 2.38
N GLU A 271 -7.05 -0.04 3.49
CA GLU A 271 -5.73 -0.03 4.15
C GLU A 271 -5.31 -1.40 4.71
N GLU A 272 -6.27 -2.32 4.84
CA GLU A 272 -6.09 -3.71 5.27
C GLU A 272 -6.48 -4.63 4.11
N TYR A 273 -5.49 -5.22 3.46
CA TYR A 273 -5.73 -6.32 2.53
C TYR A 273 -5.91 -7.61 3.34
N ASP A 274 -6.90 -8.42 2.95
CA ASP A 274 -7.10 -9.75 3.49
C ASP A 274 -6.42 -10.75 2.55
N PHE A 275 -5.11 -10.96 2.73
CA PHE A 275 -4.31 -11.90 1.94
C PHE A 275 -3.77 -13.01 2.85
N ARG A 276 -4.38 -14.21 2.78
CA ARG A 276 -4.09 -15.30 3.72
C ARG A 276 -3.72 -16.61 3.03
N PRO A 277 -2.96 -17.50 3.69
CA PRO A 277 -2.72 -18.85 3.20
C PRO A 277 -4.02 -19.66 3.12
N ILE A 278 -4.16 -20.50 2.08
CA ILE A 278 -5.30 -21.40 1.94
C ILE A 278 -5.26 -22.45 3.07
N ASP A 279 -6.32 -22.52 3.87
CA ASP A 279 -6.41 -23.40 5.04
C ASP A 279 -5.24 -23.26 6.04
N SER A 280 -4.65 -22.06 6.17
CA SER A 280 -3.44 -21.82 6.98
C SER A 280 -2.22 -22.64 6.51
N ASP A 281 -2.20 -23.07 5.26
CA ASP A 281 -1.10 -23.84 4.67
C ASP A 281 -0.53 -23.10 3.45
N LEU A 282 0.62 -22.45 3.64
CA LEU A 282 1.36 -21.73 2.60
C LEU A 282 1.70 -22.58 1.38
N THR A 283 1.77 -23.91 1.52
CA THR A 283 2.08 -24.79 0.39
C THR A 283 0.90 -24.94 -0.59
N LYS A 284 -0.32 -24.63 -0.15
CA LYS A 284 -1.54 -24.70 -0.98
C LYS A 284 -1.74 -23.46 -1.84
N GLY A 285 -1.16 -22.32 -1.44
CA GLY A 285 -1.34 -21.02 -2.09
C GLY A 285 -2.01 -20.00 -1.17
N MET A 286 -2.54 -18.94 -1.77
CA MET A 286 -3.05 -17.77 -1.06
C MET A 286 -4.46 -17.41 -1.50
N VAL A 287 -5.21 -16.71 -0.65
CA VAL A 287 -6.51 -16.13 -0.93
C VAL A 287 -6.45 -14.63 -0.67
N LEU A 288 -6.78 -13.82 -1.66
CA LEU A 288 -6.97 -12.38 -1.54
C LEU A 288 -8.45 -12.05 -1.50
N ARG A 289 -8.88 -11.26 -0.53
CA ARG A 289 -10.27 -10.83 -0.36
C ARG A 289 -10.40 -9.32 -0.30
N PHE A 290 -11.46 -8.83 -0.94
CA PHE A 290 -11.93 -7.46 -0.81
C PHE A 290 -13.40 -7.47 -0.41
N ASP A 291 -13.75 -6.61 0.55
CA ASP A 291 -15.13 -6.40 0.96
C ASP A 291 -15.52 -4.94 0.74
N ASP A 292 -16.68 -4.73 0.12
CA ASP A 292 -17.36 -3.44 0.08
C ASP A 292 -18.50 -3.45 1.11
N LYS A 293 -18.19 -2.93 2.31
CA LYS A 293 -19.16 -2.82 3.40
C LYS A 293 -20.35 -1.91 3.08
N GLN A 294 -20.23 -0.98 2.13
CA GLN A 294 -21.33 -0.09 1.75
C GLN A 294 -22.34 -0.81 0.85
N LEU A 295 -21.85 -1.69 -0.03
CA LEU A 295 -22.67 -2.43 -0.98
C LEU A 295 -23.06 -3.83 -0.52
N ASP A 296 -22.48 -4.33 0.58
CA ASP A 296 -22.60 -5.72 1.03
C ASP A 296 -22.18 -6.70 -0.08
N ARG A 297 -21.04 -6.40 -0.70
CA ARG A 297 -20.44 -7.19 -1.79
C ARG A 297 -19.01 -7.57 -1.46
N SER A 298 -18.56 -8.71 -1.98
CA SER A 298 -17.20 -9.19 -1.81
C SER A 298 -16.59 -9.79 -3.07
N PHE A 299 -15.26 -9.75 -3.13
CA PHE A 299 -14.44 -10.37 -4.16
C PHE A 299 -13.40 -11.27 -3.49
N GLU A 300 -13.23 -12.48 -4.00
CA GLU A 300 -12.26 -13.46 -3.51
C GLU A 300 -11.45 -14.02 -4.69
N LEU A 301 -10.12 -13.92 -4.61
CA LEU A 301 -9.18 -14.47 -5.58
C LEU A 301 -8.31 -15.52 -4.92
N THR A 302 -8.43 -16.76 -5.37
CA THR A 302 -7.56 -17.87 -4.95
C THR A 302 -6.36 -18.01 -5.90
N LEU A 303 -5.15 -17.85 -5.38
CA LEU A 303 -3.90 -17.96 -6.12
C LEU A 303 -3.13 -19.22 -5.72
N THR A 304 -2.67 -19.97 -6.71
CA THR A 304 -1.79 -21.13 -6.51
C THR A 304 -0.46 -20.95 -7.26
N CYS A 305 0.59 -21.62 -6.81
CA CYS A 305 1.92 -21.48 -7.40
C CYS A 305 1.99 -22.01 -8.84
N LEU A 306 2.66 -21.25 -9.72
CA LEU A 306 3.08 -21.67 -11.06
C LEU A 306 4.47 -21.10 -11.38
N GLU A 307 5.52 -21.89 -11.15
CA GLU A 307 6.93 -21.45 -11.25
C GLU A 307 7.34 -20.99 -12.66
N ASP A 308 6.77 -21.58 -13.71
CA ASP A 308 7.14 -21.30 -15.10
C ASP A 308 6.36 -20.14 -15.74
N TYR A 309 5.63 -19.36 -14.94
CA TYR A 309 4.87 -18.19 -15.42
C TYR A 309 5.65 -16.89 -15.17
N PRO A 310 5.49 -15.86 -16.01
CA PRO A 310 6.12 -14.56 -15.78
C PRO A 310 5.78 -13.96 -14.41
N ASP A 311 6.78 -13.33 -13.77
CA ASP A 311 6.60 -12.56 -12.52
C ASP A 311 5.58 -11.42 -12.76
N GLY A 312 4.83 -11.05 -11.73
CA GLY A 312 3.81 -10.00 -11.83
C GLY A 312 2.52 -10.37 -12.59
N HIS A 313 2.36 -11.59 -13.09
CA HIS A 313 1.16 -11.96 -13.86
C HIS A 313 0.36 -13.12 -13.28
N ILE A 314 -0.93 -13.16 -13.61
CA ILE A 314 -1.88 -14.19 -13.15
C ILE A 314 -2.37 -15.01 -14.35
N LYS A 315 -2.10 -16.31 -14.35
CA LYS A 315 -2.76 -17.27 -15.24
C LYS A 315 -4.15 -17.60 -14.70
N TRP A 316 -5.16 -16.85 -15.15
CA TRP A 316 -6.55 -16.98 -14.73
C TRP A 316 -7.19 -18.33 -15.12
N ASP A 317 -7.96 -18.93 -14.20
CA ASP A 317 -8.85 -20.05 -14.51
C ASP A 317 -10.25 -19.53 -14.87
N THR A 318 -10.44 -19.33 -16.17
CA THR A 318 -11.64 -18.72 -16.78
C THR A 318 -12.93 -19.53 -16.62
N LYS A 319 -12.87 -20.76 -16.09
CA LYS A 319 -14.03 -21.65 -15.94
C LYS A 319 -14.38 -21.95 -14.48
N SER A 320 -13.56 -21.48 -13.54
CA SER A 320 -13.71 -21.75 -12.11
C SER A 320 -14.53 -20.70 -11.36
N ALA A 321 -14.93 -19.61 -12.04
CA ALA A 321 -15.58 -18.49 -11.39
C ALA A 321 -16.95 -18.86 -10.78
N SER A 322 -17.21 -18.38 -9.57
CA SER A 322 -18.51 -18.40 -8.92
C SER A 322 -18.99 -16.97 -8.76
N ILE A 323 -20.06 -16.61 -9.48
CA ILE A 323 -20.59 -15.25 -9.50
C ILE A 323 -22.01 -15.26 -8.91
N SER A 324 -22.24 -14.39 -7.94
CA SER A 324 -23.54 -14.11 -7.33
C SER A 324 -23.77 -12.59 -7.25
N SER A 325 -24.96 -12.16 -6.79
CA SER A 325 -25.26 -10.73 -6.64
C SER A 325 -24.42 -10.03 -5.56
N SER A 326 -23.88 -10.79 -4.60
CA SER A 326 -23.12 -10.27 -3.46
C SER A 326 -21.67 -10.75 -3.41
N SER A 327 -21.27 -11.71 -4.22
CA SER A 327 -19.91 -12.27 -4.15
C SER A 327 -19.42 -12.77 -5.49
N VAL A 328 -18.17 -12.45 -5.81
CA VAL A 328 -17.41 -12.98 -6.94
C VAL A 328 -16.22 -13.75 -6.40
N LYS A 329 -16.12 -15.04 -6.76
CA LYS A 329 -14.97 -15.88 -6.45
C LYS A 329 -14.31 -16.33 -7.74
N VAL A 330 -13.02 -16.09 -7.86
CA VAL A 330 -12.21 -16.46 -9.02
C VAL A 330 -10.94 -17.17 -8.57
N SER A 331 -10.29 -17.88 -9.47
CA SER A 331 -9.00 -18.50 -9.18
C SER A 331 -8.00 -18.31 -10.31
N GLY A 332 -6.72 -18.38 -9.96
CA GLY A 332 -5.61 -18.24 -10.88
C GLY A 332 -4.34 -18.90 -10.36
N LYS A 333 -3.32 -18.88 -11.20
CA LYS A 333 -1.97 -19.33 -10.83
C LYS A 333 -0.96 -18.25 -11.10
N THR A 334 -0.01 -18.06 -10.19
CA THR A 334 1.04 -17.06 -10.35
C THR A 334 2.33 -17.54 -9.71
N LYS A 335 3.45 -16.97 -10.15
CA LYS A 335 4.77 -17.20 -9.57
C LYS A 335 4.95 -16.46 -8.23
N GLU A 336 4.20 -15.38 -7.99
CA GLU A 336 4.31 -14.56 -6.78
C GLU A 336 3.99 -15.32 -5.48
N VAL A 337 3.13 -16.35 -5.57
CA VAL A 337 2.74 -17.19 -4.42
C VAL A 337 3.52 -18.50 -4.35
N CYS A 338 4.64 -18.61 -5.06
CA CYS A 338 5.54 -19.75 -4.97
C CYS A 338 6.51 -19.63 -3.80
N LEU A 339 6.79 -20.75 -3.15
CA LEU A 339 7.71 -20.82 -2.01
C LEU A 339 9.16 -20.56 -2.44
N LYS A 340 9.67 -19.37 -2.12
CA LYS A 340 11.05 -18.95 -2.41
C LYS A 340 11.88 -18.77 -1.13
N PRO A 341 13.21 -18.76 -1.23
CA PRO A 341 14.06 -18.38 -0.11
C PRO A 341 13.75 -16.93 0.31
N ILE A 342 13.48 -16.71 1.59
CA ILE A 342 13.30 -15.37 2.14
C ILE A 342 14.65 -14.95 2.74
N PRO A 343 15.22 -13.80 2.32
CA PRO A 343 16.49 -13.35 2.85
C PRO A 343 16.40 -13.21 4.37
N THR A 344 17.48 -13.55 5.06
CA THR A 344 17.61 -13.23 6.48
C THR A 344 17.66 -11.72 6.61
N THR A 345 16.85 -11.17 7.50
CA THR A 345 16.83 -9.74 7.77
C THR A 345 18.22 -9.25 8.12
N THR A 346 18.62 -8.15 7.48
CA THR A 346 19.88 -7.49 7.83
C THR A 346 19.62 -6.71 9.12
N PRO A 347 20.44 -6.88 10.16
CA PRO A 347 20.25 -6.14 11.41
C PRO A 347 20.29 -4.62 11.15
N HIS A 348 19.63 -3.85 12.01
CA HIS A 348 19.67 -2.39 11.92
C HIS A 348 21.12 -1.88 11.93
N PRO A 349 21.40 -0.76 11.25
CA PRO A 349 22.68 -0.07 11.44
C PRO A 349 22.82 0.31 12.92
N GLN A 350 23.91 -0.13 13.57
CA GLN A 350 24.15 0.04 15.02
C GLN A 350 23.89 1.47 15.55
N ALA A 351 24.15 2.49 14.73
CA ALA A 351 23.95 3.89 15.10
C ALA A 351 22.48 4.25 15.41
N LYS A 352 21.49 3.45 14.97
CA LYS A 352 20.06 3.76 15.15
C LYS A 352 19.46 3.24 16.46
N CYS A 353 20.19 2.37 17.15
CA CYS A 353 19.70 1.70 18.36
C CYS A 353 20.38 2.20 19.63
N THR A 354 21.24 3.20 19.49
CA THR A 354 21.89 3.88 20.61
C THR A 354 21.32 5.27 20.73
N PHE A 355 21.04 5.67 21.96
CA PHE A 355 20.60 7.02 22.28
C PHE A 355 21.47 7.57 23.41
N GLU A 356 21.83 8.83 23.29
CA GLU A 356 22.66 9.52 24.27
C GLU A 356 22.23 10.99 24.36
N ASN A 357 21.97 11.47 25.57
CA ASN A 357 21.66 12.86 25.85
C ASN A 357 22.28 13.27 27.20
N GLU A 358 22.73 14.53 27.28
CA GLU A 358 23.38 15.10 28.46
C GLU A 358 22.69 16.42 28.85
N GLN A 359 22.28 16.52 30.10
CA GLN A 359 21.71 17.74 30.68
C GLN A 359 22.38 18.06 32.00
N GLY A 360 23.10 19.18 32.04
CA GLY A 360 23.88 19.58 33.21
C GLY A 360 24.98 18.58 33.56
N ASN A 361 24.88 17.95 34.74
CA ASN A 361 25.85 16.94 35.22
C ASN A 361 25.32 15.51 35.09
N TYR A 362 24.22 15.30 34.37
CA TYR A 362 23.60 13.99 34.20
C TYR A 362 23.57 13.61 32.73
N LYS A 363 23.66 12.30 32.49
CA LYS A 363 23.64 11.69 31.17
C LYS A 363 22.73 10.48 31.18
N VAL A 364 21.90 10.36 30.14
CA VAL A 364 21.21 9.12 29.82
C VAL A 364 21.87 8.55 28.56
N SER A 365 22.22 7.27 28.61
CA SER A 365 22.80 6.55 27.48
C SER A 365 22.26 5.14 27.48
N ILE A 366 21.50 4.80 26.44
CA ILE A 366 20.87 3.50 26.29
C ILE A 366 21.27 2.91 24.93
N ASP A 367 21.49 1.60 24.93
CA ASP A 367 21.83 0.82 23.75
C ASP A 367 20.85 -0.36 23.68
N LEU A 368 19.85 -0.22 22.80
CA LEU A 368 18.75 -1.15 22.68
C LEU A 368 19.21 -2.54 22.24
N GLU A 369 20.31 -2.65 21.48
CA GLU A 369 20.86 -3.95 21.06
C GLU A 369 21.29 -4.81 22.27
N LYS A 370 21.71 -4.18 23.37
CA LYS A 370 22.09 -4.89 24.62
C LYS A 370 20.90 -5.45 25.38
N LEU A 371 19.69 -4.99 25.06
CA LEU A 371 18.44 -5.43 25.67
C LEU A 371 17.80 -6.58 24.89
N ASN A 372 18.37 -6.98 23.75
CA ASN A 372 17.91 -8.11 22.96
C ASN A 372 18.14 -9.46 23.64
N LYS A 373 17.20 -10.40 23.46
CA LYS A 373 17.33 -11.81 23.90
C LYS A 373 17.99 -12.75 22.89
N GLY A 374 18.48 -12.22 21.77
CA GLY A 374 19.05 -12.98 20.66
C GLY A 374 18.13 -13.04 19.44
N GLN A 375 18.57 -13.71 18.37
CA GLN A 375 17.78 -13.79 17.13
C GLN A 375 16.52 -14.64 17.32
N GLY A 376 15.37 -14.10 16.89
CA GLY A 376 14.09 -14.81 16.88
C GLY A 376 13.45 -15.04 18.26
N THR A 377 13.99 -14.44 19.32
CA THR A 377 13.46 -14.54 20.67
C THR A 377 13.20 -13.15 21.22
N GLY A 378 11.98 -12.90 21.71
CA GLY A 378 11.59 -11.64 22.35
C GLY A 378 11.32 -11.79 23.86
N TRP A 379 11.23 -10.65 24.54
CA TRP A 379 10.58 -10.53 25.84
C TRP A 379 9.09 -10.74 25.70
N THR A 380 8.47 -11.49 26.60
CA THR A 380 7.03 -11.81 26.52
C THR A 380 6.30 -11.46 27.80
N ALA A 381 5.11 -10.90 27.68
CA ALA A 381 4.20 -10.64 28.79
C ALA A 381 2.74 -10.81 28.35
N ASP A 382 1.90 -11.38 29.22
CA ASP A 382 0.46 -11.32 29.04
C ASP A 382 0.00 -9.91 29.47
N VAL A 383 -0.75 -9.23 28.62
CA VAL A 383 -1.12 -7.82 28.79
C VAL A 383 -2.63 -7.60 28.64
N SER A 384 -3.15 -6.67 29.43
CA SER A 384 -4.48 -6.10 29.20
C SER A 384 -4.37 -4.95 28.21
N VAL A 385 -5.13 -4.99 27.12
CA VAL A 385 -5.14 -3.92 26.11
C VAL A 385 -6.26 -2.94 26.42
N MET A 386 -5.90 -1.70 26.70
CA MET A 386 -6.82 -0.58 26.86
C MET A 386 -7.09 0.03 25.48
N ALA A 387 -8.22 -0.32 24.88
CA ALA A 387 -8.68 0.26 23.61
C ALA A 387 -9.86 1.20 23.88
N GLY A 388 -9.84 2.41 23.29
CA GLY A 388 -10.79 3.49 23.62
C GLY A 388 -12.27 3.21 23.33
N HIS A 389 -12.60 2.13 22.58
CA HIS A 389 -13.95 1.91 22.07
C HIS A 389 -14.54 0.51 22.32
N GLU A 390 -13.74 -0.52 22.63
CA GLU A 390 -14.23 -1.90 22.79
C GLU A 390 -13.37 -2.68 23.80
N SER A 391 -13.93 -3.76 24.37
CA SER A 391 -13.12 -4.69 25.17
C SER A 391 -12.21 -5.48 24.23
N TYR A 392 -10.91 -5.31 24.37
CA TYR A 392 -9.94 -6.08 23.60
C TYR A 392 -9.70 -7.45 24.26
N PRO A 393 -9.52 -8.54 23.49
CA PRO A 393 -9.24 -9.85 24.05
C PRO A 393 -7.94 -9.88 24.87
N PRO A 394 -7.80 -10.82 25.83
CA PRO A 394 -6.53 -11.07 26.50
C PRO A 394 -5.42 -11.25 25.46
N SER A 395 -4.34 -10.50 25.60
CA SER A 395 -3.30 -10.41 24.59
C SER A 395 -1.93 -10.74 25.18
N LYS A 396 -1.00 -11.09 24.30
CA LYS A 396 0.39 -11.33 24.61
C LYS A 396 1.25 -10.34 23.83
N LEU A 397 2.04 -9.55 24.56
CA LEU A 397 3.06 -8.69 24.00
C LEU A 397 4.35 -9.49 23.82
N ILE A 398 4.93 -9.45 22.63
CA ILE A 398 6.28 -9.95 22.36
C ILE A 398 7.13 -8.77 21.91
N TYR A 399 8.23 -8.51 22.58
CA TYR A 399 9.06 -7.33 22.35
C TYR A 399 10.55 -7.65 22.26
N GLN A 400 11.21 -7.18 21.23
CA GLN A 400 12.64 -7.35 21.00
C GLN A 400 13.24 -6.03 20.50
N PRO A 401 13.86 -5.22 21.38
CA PRO A 401 14.30 -3.88 21.03
C PRO A 401 15.51 -3.87 20.10
N CYS A 402 15.40 -3.30 18.90
CA CYS A 402 16.48 -3.33 17.90
C CYS A 402 16.85 -4.75 17.45
N GLY A 403 15.84 -5.59 17.26
CA GLY A 403 16.03 -6.97 16.82
C GLY A 403 14.72 -7.57 16.34
N SER A 404 14.79 -8.45 15.35
CA SER A 404 13.58 -9.05 14.80
C SER A 404 13.16 -10.32 15.53
N VAL A 405 11.84 -10.48 15.66
CA VAL A 405 11.15 -11.71 16.02
C VAL A 405 10.31 -12.11 14.82
N ILE A 406 10.54 -13.32 14.32
CA ILE A 406 9.74 -13.94 13.26
C ILE A 406 8.29 -14.07 13.74
N CYS A 407 7.32 -14.03 12.82
CA CYS A 407 5.93 -14.34 13.14
C CYS A 407 5.85 -15.58 14.04
N PRO A 408 5.17 -15.54 15.20
CA PRO A 408 5.08 -16.70 16.07
C PRO A 408 4.47 -17.89 15.33
N ALA A 409 5.03 -19.08 15.54
CA ALA A 409 4.53 -20.29 14.89
C ALA A 409 3.03 -20.49 15.18
N ASP A 410 2.30 -20.99 14.18
CA ASP A 410 0.84 -21.19 14.20
C ASP A 410 0.02 -19.88 14.35
N ALA A 411 0.66 -18.70 14.23
CA ALA A 411 -0.04 -17.42 14.24
C ALA A 411 -0.28 -16.90 12.81
N PHE A 412 -1.38 -16.18 12.63
CA PHE A 412 -1.63 -15.39 11.44
C PHE A 412 -1.12 -13.95 11.67
N CYS A 413 -0.06 -13.58 10.94
CA CYS A 413 0.59 -12.26 11.08
C CYS A 413 0.25 -11.26 9.96
N ASN A 414 -0.76 -11.54 9.13
CA ASN A 414 -1.17 -10.67 8.02
C ASN A 414 -0.04 -10.22 7.07
N GLY A 415 0.97 -11.05 6.87
CA GLY A 415 2.14 -10.75 6.03
C GLY A 415 3.24 -9.94 6.72
N ASP A 416 3.03 -9.56 7.99
CA ASP A 416 4.10 -9.02 8.81
C ASP A 416 5.12 -10.12 9.09
N GLU A 417 6.39 -9.78 8.93
CA GLU A 417 7.49 -10.63 9.33
C GLU A 417 8.58 -9.79 10.00
N ASP A 418 9.39 -10.45 10.81
CA ASP A 418 10.56 -9.84 11.44
C ASP A 418 10.22 -8.57 12.27
N ALA A 419 9.12 -8.61 13.03
CA ALA A 419 8.74 -7.50 13.90
C ALA A 419 9.57 -7.46 15.19
N GLU A 420 9.82 -6.25 15.66
CA GLU A 420 10.38 -5.91 16.97
C GLU A 420 9.29 -5.91 18.04
N ILE A 421 8.04 -5.62 17.66
CA ILE A 421 6.89 -5.58 18.56
C ILE A 421 5.73 -6.36 17.93
N TRP A 422 5.32 -7.46 18.59
CA TRP A 422 4.10 -8.18 18.29
C TRP A 422 3.06 -7.99 19.38
N LEU A 423 1.82 -7.77 18.99
CA LEU A 423 0.66 -7.91 19.87
C LEU A 423 -0.20 -9.07 19.36
N CYS A 424 -0.19 -10.17 20.11
CA CYS A 424 -0.89 -11.39 19.72
C CYS A 424 -2.14 -11.62 20.57
N PHE A 425 -3.23 -12.07 19.96
CA PHE A 425 -4.48 -12.36 20.63
C PHE A 425 -5.21 -13.54 19.97
N ASP A 426 -6.07 -14.21 20.74
CA ASP A 426 -6.92 -15.27 20.21
C ASP A 426 -8.17 -14.65 19.58
N ASN A 427 -8.38 -14.91 18.29
CA ASN A 427 -9.55 -14.52 17.52
C ASN A 427 -10.28 -15.78 17.05
N ASP A 428 -11.31 -16.18 17.79
CA ASP A 428 -12.13 -17.37 17.52
C ASP A 428 -11.29 -18.66 17.32
N GLY A 429 -10.26 -18.85 18.15
CA GLY A 429 -9.37 -20.01 18.12
C GLY A 429 -8.23 -19.94 17.10
N THR A 430 -8.11 -18.82 16.37
CA THR A 430 -6.95 -18.50 15.54
C THR A 430 -6.09 -17.50 16.30
N LEU A 431 -4.80 -17.80 16.47
CA LEU A 431 -3.86 -16.85 17.06
C LEU A 431 -3.52 -15.80 16.00
N GLU A 432 -3.99 -14.56 16.18
CA GLU A 432 -3.64 -13.44 15.30
C GLU A 432 -2.56 -12.59 15.99
N CYS A 433 -1.58 -12.13 15.22
CA CYS A 433 -0.46 -11.32 15.72
C CYS A 433 -0.25 -10.11 14.83
N ASP A 434 -0.29 -8.91 15.41
CA ASP A 434 -0.04 -7.66 14.69
C ASP A 434 1.38 -7.14 14.96
N GLY A 435 2.13 -6.85 13.88
CA GLY A 435 3.45 -6.20 13.93
C GLY A 435 3.33 -4.68 14.06
N TYR A 436 3.65 -4.13 15.23
CA TYR A 436 3.62 -2.68 15.48
C TYR A 436 4.98 -1.97 15.28
N GLY A 437 6.04 -2.74 15.04
CA GLY A 437 7.37 -2.24 14.74
C GLY A 437 8.10 -3.24 13.86
N LEU A 438 8.09 -3.06 12.54
CA LEU A 438 8.76 -3.97 11.62
C LEU A 438 10.20 -3.50 11.37
N LEU A 439 11.15 -4.44 11.38
CA LEU A 439 12.57 -4.13 11.20
C LEU A 439 12.87 -3.46 9.84
N LYS A 440 12.00 -3.66 8.82
CA LYS A 440 12.13 -2.99 7.52
C LYS A 440 11.99 -1.47 7.63
N TYR A 441 11.33 -0.98 8.69
CA TYR A 441 11.20 0.43 8.99
C TYR A 441 12.22 0.88 10.03
N ASN A 442 12.63 2.15 9.95
CA ASN A 442 13.56 2.69 10.93
C ASN A 442 12.80 3.12 12.19
N MET A 443 13.29 2.71 13.35
CA MET A 443 12.89 3.32 14.62
C MET A 443 13.56 4.68 14.85
N THR A 444 12.99 5.45 15.77
CA THR A 444 13.56 6.70 16.26
C THR A 444 13.60 6.71 17.79
N LEU A 445 14.61 7.35 18.37
CA LEU A 445 14.82 7.47 19.82
C LEU A 445 14.89 8.94 20.20
N GLU A 446 14.14 9.34 21.22
CA GLU A 446 14.09 10.71 21.75
C GLU A 446 13.87 10.70 23.27
N LEU A 447 14.08 11.84 23.95
CA LEU A 447 13.66 11.95 25.34
C LEU A 447 12.13 11.92 25.40
N PHE A 448 11.56 11.29 26.43
CA PHE A 448 10.10 11.32 26.61
C PHE A 448 9.62 12.72 27.02
N ASP A 449 10.38 13.40 27.87
CA ASP A 449 10.28 14.83 28.14
C ASP A 449 11.64 15.47 27.87
N ASP A 450 11.68 16.45 26.96
CA ASP A 450 12.91 17.16 26.58
C ASP A 450 13.51 17.96 27.75
N ASP A 451 12.74 18.27 28.80
CA ASP A 451 13.17 19.05 29.95
C ASP A 451 13.62 18.19 31.15
N ASP A 452 13.34 16.87 31.17
CA ASP A 452 13.65 15.99 32.29
C ASP A 452 14.20 14.62 31.85
N LEU A 453 15.51 14.41 32.04
CA LEU A 453 16.17 13.12 31.80
C LEU A 453 15.58 11.95 32.62
N SER A 454 14.91 12.22 33.73
CA SER A 454 14.34 11.20 34.61
C SER A 454 13.02 10.62 34.11
N ASP A 455 12.34 11.31 33.20
CA ASP A 455 11.08 10.86 32.60
C ASP A 455 11.30 9.75 31.56
N GLY A 456 12.53 9.60 31.08
CA GLY A 456 12.97 8.45 30.31
C GLY A 456 13.21 8.72 28.82
N VAL A 457 13.24 7.64 28.05
CA VAL A 457 13.52 7.67 26.60
C VAL A 457 12.34 7.03 25.87
N GLN A 458 11.84 7.69 24.83
CA GLN A 458 10.81 7.16 23.95
C GLN A 458 11.45 6.54 22.71
N ALA A 459 11.03 5.32 22.38
CA ALA A 459 11.33 4.67 21.12
C ALA A 459 10.05 4.56 20.27
N SER A 460 10.09 5.14 19.08
CA SER A 460 8.97 5.16 18.14
C SER A 460 9.23 4.20 16.98
N TYR A 461 8.30 3.27 16.78
CA TYR A 461 8.34 2.19 15.80
C TYR A 461 7.22 2.33 14.78
N PHE A 462 7.41 1.74 13.60
CA PHE A 462 6.45 1.75 12.50
C PHE A 462 6.23 0.32 11.99
N GLY A 463 5.01 -0.01 11.60
CA GLY A 463 4.64 -1.26 10.96
C GLY A 463 3.69 -1.04 9.78
N ASP A 464 3.31 -2.14 9.13
CA ASP A 464 2.45 -2.11 7.94
C ASP A 464 1.04 -1.64 8.31
N GLY A 465 0.26 -1.22 7.31
CA GLY A 465 -1.09 -0.71 7.54
C GLY A 465 -1.13 0.55 8.43
N LYS A 466 -0.06 1.36 8.43
CA LYS A 466 0.12 2.56 9.26
C LYS A 466 0.14 2.30 10.77
N ARG A 467 0.39 1.06 11.21
CA ARG A 467 0.58 0.73 12.62
C ARG A 467 1.84 1.41 13.16
N ARG A 468 1.79 1.81 14.43
CA ARG A 468 2.89 2.47 15.14
C ARG A 468 2.99 1.98 16.56
N ALA A 469 4.19 1.96 17.12
CA ALA A 469 4.37 1.75 18.55
C ALA A 469 5.19 2.87 19.19
N ASN A 470 4.78 3.31 20.38
CA ASN A 470 5.58 4.18 21.23
C ASN A 470 5.93 3.41 22.51
N VAL A 471 7.21 3.13 22.68
CA VAL A 471 7.74 2.42 23.84
C VAL A 471 8.48 3.40 24.73
N ILE A 472 7.97 3.64 25.93
CA ILE A 472 8.55 4.60 26.87
C ILE A 472 9.37 3.86 27.93
N TYR A 473 10.68 4.04 27.90
CA TYR A 473 11.63 3.45 28.85
C TYR A 473 11.74 4.31 30.09
N GLN A 474 11.31 3.76 31.24
CA GLN A 474 11.41 4.38 32.55
C GLN A 474 12.54 3.77 33.38
N CYS A 475 13.23 4.62 34.15
CA CYS A 475 14.30 4.19 35.03
C CYS A 475 13.77 3.28 36.15
N ASN A 476 14.37 2.11 36.31
CA ASN A 476 14.18 1.27 37.49
C ASN A 476 15.52 0.71 37.99
N GLU A 477 16.06 1.36 39.03
CA GLU A 477 17.35 1.00 39.64
C GLU A 477 17.41 -0.41 40.25
N ASN A 478 16.25 -1.01 40.51
CA ASN A 478 16.14 -2.34 41.12
C ASN A 478 16.29 -3.49 40.11
N LEU A 479 16.24 -3.19 38.80
CA LEU A 479 16.46 -4.17 37.74
C LEU A 479 17.97 -4.40 37.53
N ALA A 480 18.31 -5.55 36.95
CA ALA A 480 19.67 -5.79 36.50
C ALA A 480 19.94 -5.01 35.20
N GLU A 481 21.18 -4.61 34.96
CA GLU A 481 21.59 -4.07 33.64
C GLU A 481 21.29 -5.10 32.54
N GLY A 482 20.77 -4.66 31.40
CA GLY A 482 20.39 -5.55 30.31
C GLY A 482 19.04 -6.25 30.48
N SER A 483 18.26 -5.94 31.54
CA SER A 483 16.95 -6.55 31.81
C SER A 483 15.79 -5.58 31.62
N LEU A 484 14.63 -6.10 31.19
CA LEU A 484 13.40 -5.33 31.01
C LEU A 484 12.30 -5.80 31.97
N GLY A 485 11.64 -4.83 32.61
CA GLY A 485 10.33 -5.00 33.23
C GLY A 485 9.25 -4.67 32.21
N LEU A 486 8.57 -5.68 31.70
CA LEU A 486 7.45 -5.53 30.77
C LEU A 486 6.17 -5.07 31.50
N PRO A 487 5.25 -4.38 30.80
CA PRO A 487 4.03 -3.87 31.41
C PRO A 487 2.99 -4.99 31.63
N GLU A 488 2.03 -4.72 32.53
CA GLU A 488 0.82 -5.54 32.69
C GLU A 488 -0.32 -5.08 31.77
N SER A 489 -0.22 -3.87 31.20
CA SER A 489 -1.21 -3.30 30.29
C SER A 489 -0.58 -2.41 29.23
N VAL A 490 -1.24 -2.32 28.08
CA VAL A 490 -0.83 -1.49 26.94
C VAL A 490 -2.01 -0.64 26.49
N ASN A 491 -1.74 0.54 25.96
CA ASN A 491 -2.77 1.41 25.39
C ASN A 491 -2.78 1.27 23.87
N LEU A 492 -3.93 0.95 23.28
CA LEU A 492 -4.12 0.90 21.84
C LEU A 492 -5.10 2.00 21.43
N ASP A 493 -4.55 3.08 20.89
CA ASP A 493 -5.33 4.18 20.33
C ASP A 493 -5.34 4.05 18.81
N TYR A 494 -6.45 3.54 18.28
CA TYR A 494 -6.62 3.21 16.87
C TYR A 494 -5.53 2.25 16.37
N ARG A 495 -4.50 2.76 15.69
CA ARG A 495 -3.36 1.99 15.16
C ARG A 495 -2.04 2.24 15.90
N THR A 496 -2.09 2.95 17.02
CA THR A 496 -0.90 3.30 17.81
C THR A 496 -0.90 2.55 19.13
N LEU A 497 0.05 1.62 19.28
CA LEU A 497 0.29 0.90 20.51
C LEU A 497 1.26 1.70 21.39
N SER A 498 0.91 1.99 22.64
CA SER A 498 1.79 2.73 23.55
C SER A 498 1.91 2.02 24.89
N PHE A 499 3.13 1.88 25.40
CA PHE A 499 3.36 1.22 26.68
C PHE A 499 4.69 1.61 27.33
N PHE A 500 4.75 1.43 28.65
CA PHE A 500 5.92 1.71 29.46
C PHE A 500 6.73 0.44 29.71
N ILE A 501 8.04 0.55 29.60
CA ILE A 501 8.99 -0.50 29.97
C ILE A 501 9.91 0.02 31.05
N GLN A 502 10.21 -0.80 32.04
CA GLN A 502 11.19 -0.47 33.06
C GLN A 502 12.57 -1.02 32.66
N SER A 503 13.60 -0.18 32.75
CA SER A 503 14.99 -0.59 32.52
C SER A 503 15.94 0.18 33.43
N LYS A 504 17.02 -0.47 33.87
CA LYS A 504 18.10 0.22 34.57
C LYS A 504 18.99 1.02 33.62
N ASP A 505 19.04 0.64 32.35
CA ASP A 505 19.94 1.24 31.36
C ASP A 505 19.55 2.67 30.98
N VAL A 506 18.29 3.06 31.22
CA VAL A 506 17.79 4.43 30.99
C VAL A 506 17.95 5.34 32.21
N CYS A 507 18.45 4.84 33.34
CA CYS A 507 18.61 5.65 34.55
C CYS A 507 19.69 6.74 34.36
N PRO A 508 19.39 8.02 34.67
CA PRO A 508 20.36 9.11 34.57
C PRO A 508 21.60 8.85 35.43
N LYS A 509 22.78 8.86 34.80
CA LYS A 509 24.07 8.68 35.47
C LYS A 509 24.74 10.04 35.62
N GLN A 510 25.28 10.30 36.81
CA GLN A 510 26.07 11.51 37.02
C GLN A 510 27.35 11.41 36.19
N ILE A 511 27.60 12.42 35.35
CA ILE A 511 28.83 12.55 34.57
C ILE A 511 29.94 12.73 35.61
N SER A 512 30.70 11.66 35.86
CA SER A 512 31.89 11.76 36.69
C SER A 512 32.78 12.83 36.06
N PRO A 513 33.18 13.90 36.78
CA PRO A 513 34.03 14.93 36.23
C PRO A 513 35.27 14.22 35.73
N THR A 514 35.40 14.15 34.40
CA THR A 514 36.50 13.43 33.77
C THR A 514 37.75 14.16 34.22
N THR A 515 38.45 13.58 35.20
CA THR A 515 39.76 14.06 35.63
C THR A 515 40.59 14.08 34.37
N THR A 516 40.86 15.28 33.87
CA THR A 516 41.58 15.51 32.62
C THR A 516 43.03 15.08 32.85
N SER A 517 43.27 13.76 32.82
CA SER A 517 44.60 13.20 32.75
C SER A 517 45.09 13.48 31.34
N THR A 518 45.91 14.53 31.21
CA THR A 518 46.78 14.79 30.07
C THR A 518 47.65 13.56 29.80
N THR A 519 47.12 12.57 29.10
CA THR A 519 47.89 11.45 28.56
C THR A 519 48.29 11.83 27.14
N GLN A 520 49.55 12.24 26.99
CA GLN A 520 50.17 12.51 25.70
C GLN A 520 50.02 11.30 24.78
N THR A 521 49.32 11.49 23.67
CA THR A 521 49.25 10.55 22.55
C THR A 521 50.63 10.38 21.92
N LYS A 522 51.28 9.23 22.16
CA LYS A 522 52.41 8.78 21.35
C LYS A 522 51.88 7.86 20.26
N THR A 523 51.88 8.37 19.04
CA THR A 523 51.48 7.68 17.81
C THR A 523 52.26 6.38 17.64
N LEU A 524 51.57 5.24 17.67
CA LEU A 524 52.08 3.97 17.14
C LEU A 524 51.03 3.35 16.22
N SER A 525 51.52 3.00 15.04
CA SER A 525 50.82 2.44 13.88
C SER A 525 50.21 1.06 14.19
N PRO A 526 49.00 0.73 13.70
CA PRO A 526 48.42 -0.59 13.94
C PRO A 526 48.95 -1.63 12.93
N THR A 527 49.48 -2.72 13.47
CA THR A 527 49.69 -4.00 12.77
C THR A 527 48.49 -4.89 13.09
N LEU A 528 47.76 -5.33 12.05
CA LEU A 528 46.63 -6.25 12.15
C LEU A 528 47.12 -7.68 12.45
N THR A 529 46.65 -8.30 13.53
CA THR A 529 46.75 -9.75 13.74
C THR A 529 45.39 -10.29 14.15
N ASN A 530 44.72 -10.99 13.21
CA ASN A 530 43.48 -11.72 13.46
C ASN A 530 43.77 -13.01 14.24
N THR A 531 43.13 -13.19 15.39
CA THR A 531 43.05 -14.50 16.08
C THR A 531 41.59 -14.85 16.30
N ILE A 532 41.14 -15.88 15.58
CA ILE A 532 39.80 -16.47 15.69
C ILE A 532 39.81 -17.43 16.88
N THR A 533 38.89 -17.26 17.83
CA THR A 533 38.65 -18.23 18.91
C THR A 533 37.27 -18.85 18.73
N HIS A 534 37.22 -20.17 18.55
CA HIS A 534 36.01 -20.97 18.53
C HIS A 534 35.46 -21.17 19.95
N THR A 535 34.18 -20.88 20.17
CA THR A 535 33.45 -21.24 21.39
C THR A 535 32.51 -22.40 21.10
N GLN A 536 32.62 -23.48 21.89
CA GLN A 536 31.79 -24.68 21.80
C GLN A 536 30.54 -24.54 22.68
N THR A 537 29.39 -24.93 22.11
CA THR A 537 28.07 -24.99 22.74
C THR A 537 27.96 -26.18 23.70
N GLN A 538 27.52 -25.94 24.94
CA GLN A 538 27.07 -27.00 25.85
C GLN A 538 25.55 -26.93 26.05
N THR A 539 24.90 -28.08 25.85
CA THR A 539 23.48 -28.34 26.07
C THR A 539 23.19 -28.47 27.57
N GLN A 540 22.24 -27.70 28.10
CA GLN A 540 21.68 -27.91 29.44
C GLN A 540 20.18 -28.21 29.36
N THR A 541 19.80 -29.32 29.98
CA THR A 541 18.43 -29.81 30.14
C THR A 541 17.82 -29.20 31.40
N PHE A 542 16.68 -28.51 31.30
CA PHE A 542 15.95 -27.97 32.45
C PHE A 542 14.70 -28.81 32.80
N THR A 543 14.61 -29.17 34.08
CA THR A 543 13.51 -29.91 34.70
C THR A 543 12.40 -28.94 35.14
N LYS A 544 11.17 -29.22 34.66
CA LYS A 544 9.93 -28.49 34.93
C LYS A 544 9.53 -28.57 36.41
N THR A 545 9.42 -27.44 37.10
CA THR A 545 8.84 -27.33 38.45
C THR A 545 7.47 -26.66 38.37
N ALA A 546 6.49 -27.19 39.11
CA ALA A 546 5.10 -26.72 39.11
C ALA A 546 4.93 -25.35 39.80
N PRO A 547 3.97 -24.52 39.35
CA PRO A 547 3.77 -23.17 39.89
C PRO A 547 3.05 -23.18 41.25
N PRO A 548 3.36 -22.24 42.16
CA PRO A 548 2.64 -22.08 43.41
C PRO A 548 1.31 -21.34 43.21
N THR A 549 0.28 -21.84 43.88
CA THR A 549 -1.05 -21.22 44.00
C THR A 549 -0.95 -19.91 44.80
N LEU A 550 -1.31 -18.78 44.18
CA LEU A 550 -1.39 -17.47 44.83
C LEU A 550 -2.83 -17.17 45.29
N THR A 551 -2.95 -16.81 46.56
CA THR A 551 -4.18 -16.38 47.22
C THR A 551 -4.37 -14.88 47.01
N ALA A 552 -5.47 -14.49 46.37
CA ALA A 552 -5.80 -13.09 46.08
C ALA A 552 -6.03 -12.28 47.37
N THR A 553 -5.34 -11.15 47.49
CA THR A 553 -5.57 -10.13 48.53
C THR A 553 -6.42 -9.02 47.91
N VAL A 554 -7.61 -8.81 48.47
CA VAL A 554 -8.57 -7.78 48.04
C VAL A 554 -8.02 -6.40 48.37
N SER A 555 -7.84 -5.58 47.32
CA SER A 555 -7.43 -4.17 47.41
C SER A 555 -8.63 -3.27 47.72
N PRO A 556 -8.52 -2.29 48.65
CA PRO A 556 -9.63 -1.40 49.01
C PRO A 556 -9.97 -0.40 47.90
N GLU A 557 -11.28 -0.22 47.71
CA GLU A 557 -11.94 0.67 46.75
C GLU A 557 -11.50 2.14 46.93
N PRO A 558 -11.03 2.83 45.86
CA PRO A 558 -10.57 4.20 45.95
C PRO A 558 -11.75 5.18 46.11
N GLU A 559 -11.59 6.12 47.04
CA GLU A 559 -12.55 7.21 47.29
C GLU A 559 -12.70 8.14 46.06
N PRO A 560 -13.92 8.68 45.83
CA PRO A 560 -14.22 9.48 44.65
C PRO A 560 -13.51 10.84 44.69
N GLU A 561 -12.56 11.03 43.77
CA GLU A 561 -11.89 12.32 43.58
C GLU A 561 -12.86 13.40 43.08
N LYS A 562 -12.72 14.57 43.70
CA LYS A 562 -13.54 15.76 43.52
C LYS A 562 -13.22 16.41 42.16
N ARG A 563 -13.99 16.03 41.13
CA ARG A 563 -13.87 16.56 39.76
C ARG A 563 -13.94 18.09 39.72
N SER A 564 -12.99 18.71 39.02
CA SER A 564 -12.99 20.14 38.71
C SER A 564 -14.06 20.48 37.66
N ASN A 565 -14.71 21.64 37.81
CA ASN A 565 -16.01 21.97 37.20
C ASN A 565 -15.99 22.36 35.70
N ALA A 566 -14.91 22.15 34.95
CA ALA A 566 -14.91 22.32 33.50
C ALA A 566 -13.73 21.55 32.86
N GLY A 567 -14.04 20.48 32.13
CA GLY A 567 -13.03 19.74 31.37
C GLY A 567 -12.48 20.56 30.21
N GLY A 568 -11.24 20.29 29.79
CA GLY A 568 -10.57 20.99 28.68
C GLY A 568 -11.39 21.09 27.40
N GLY A 569 -12.27 20.10 27.14
CA GLY A 569 -13.21 20.12 26.02
C GLY A 569 -14.18 21.31 26.02
N ALA A 570 -14.62 21.78 27.20
CA ALA A 570 -15.51 22.94 27.29
C ALA A 570 -14.80 24.24 26.86
N TYR A 571 -13.52 24.39 27.21
CA TYR A 571 -12.71 25.52 26.79
C TYR A 571 -12.40 25.50 25.29
N PHE A 572 -12.12 24.32 24.73
CA PHE A 572 -11.95 24.15 23.29
C PHE A 572 -13.20 24.57 22.51
N LEU A 573 -14.38 24.08 22.93
CA LEU A 573 -15.65 24.43 22.30
C LEU A 573 -15.96 25.93 22.40
N LEU A 574 -15.62 26.57 23.53
CA LEU A 574 -15.76 28.02 23.69
C LEU A 574 -14.90 28.79 22.68
N ILE A 575 -13.65 28.37 22.47
CA ILE A 575 -12.72 29.02 21.52
C ILE A 575 -13.24 28.89 20.09
N VAL A 576 -13.65 27.69 19.67
CA VAL A 576 -14.20 27.44 18.33
C VAL A 576 -15.46 28.28 18.10
N PHE A 577 -16.34 28.36 19.10
CA PHE A 577 -17.57 29.14 19.02
C PHE A 577 -17.28 30.65 18.88
N CYS A 578 -16.34 31.18 19.66
CA CYS A 578 -15.90 32.58 19.55
C CYS A 578 -15.30 32.88 18.17
N ALA A 579 -14.49 31.99 17.61
CA ALA A 579 -13.90 32.15 16.28
C ALA A 579 -14.97 32.15 15.17
N ALA A 580 -15.96 31.26 15.27
CA ALA A 580 -17.08 31.19 14.32
C ALA A 580 -17.92 32.48 14.32
N ILE A 581 -18.24 33.02 15.51
CA ILE A 581 -18.95 34.31 15.64
C ILE A 581 -18.13 35.43 14.99
N LEU A 582 -16.84 35.50 15.30
CA LEU A 582 -15.96 36.54 14.78
C LEU A 582 -15.87 36.51 13.25
N TYR A 583 -15.76 35.32 12.67
CA TYR A 583 -15.79 35.11 11.22
C TYR A 583 -17.10 35.60 10.58
N VAL A 584 -18.26 35.25 11.17
CA VAL A 584 -19.57 35.67 10.65
C VAL A 584 -19.71 37.21 10.72
N VAL A 585 -19.35 37.82 11.84
CA VAL A 585 -19.46 39.28 12.02
C VAL A 585 -18.55 40.03 11.05
N ILE A 586 -17.30 39.61 10.92
CA ILE A 586 -16.34 40.24 10.00
C ILE A 586 -16.78 40.04 8.55
N GLY A 587 -17.22 38.84 8.17
CA GLY A 587 -17.64 38.55 6.81
C GLY A 587 -18.93 39.28 6.41
N ILE A 588 -19.89 39.46 7.32
CA ILE A 588 -21.07 40.30 7.07
C ILE A 588 -20.67 41.76 6.87
N LEU A 589 -19.78 42.29 7.71
CA LEU A 589 -19.24 43.65 7.55
C LEU A 589 -18.54 43.82 6.20
N PHE A 590 -17.74 42.84 5.80
CA PHE A 590 -17.03 42.85 4.52
C PHE A 590 -17.99 42.85 3.33
N GLU A 591 -18.99 41.96 3.31
CA GLU A 591 -19.98 41.93 2.23
C GLU A 591 -20.88 43.16 2.23
N PHE A 592 -21.20 43.75 3.39
CA PHE A 592 -21.92 45.01 3.48
C PHE A 592 -21.14 46.16 2.85
N VAL A 593 -19.83 46.27 3.14
CA VAL A 593 -18.96 47.30 2.54
C VAL A 593 -18.81 47.10 1.03
N LYS A 594 -18.72 45.85 0.57
CA LYS A 594 -18.49 45.49 -0.84
C LYS A 594 -19.75 45.62 -1.71
N SER A 595 -20.88 45.15 -1.22
CA SER A 595 -22.12 45.01 -2.02
C SER A 595 -23.22 46.01 -1.63
N GLY A 596 -23.10 46.66 -0.48
CA GLY A 596 -24.18 47.48 0.09
C GLY A 596 -25.35 46.66 0.65
N ALA A 597 -25.27 45.33 0.62
CA ALA A 597 -26.28 44.41 1.15
C ALA A 597 -25.74 43.63 2.35
N VAL A 598 -26.60 43.37 3.34
CA VAL A 598 -26.28 42.49 4.45
C VAL A 598 -26.46 41.05 3.98
N ALA A 599 -25.35 40.38 3.66
CA ALA A 599 -25.31 38.98 3.25
C ALA A 599 -24.33 38.18 4.11
N LEU A 600 -24.62 36.90 4.33
CA LEU A 600 -23.70 35.99 5.01
C LEU A 600 -22.51 35.66 4.11
N PRO A 601 -21.27 35.67 4.64
CA PRO A 601 -20.10 35.23 3.89
C PRO A 601 -20.25 33.75 3.55
N ASN A 602 -20.00 33.37 2.29
CA ASN A 602 -20.11 31.97 1.83
C ASN A 602 -21.49 31.35 2.13
N ALA A 603 -22.56 31.99 1.66
CA ALA A 603 -23.94 31.55 1.95
C ALA A 603 -24.21 30.07 1.59
N SER A 604 -23.59 29.53 0.54
CA SER A 604 -23.70 28.11 0.15
C SER A 604 -23.18 27.16 1.23
N PHE A 605 -22.04 27.49 1.84
CA PHE A 605 -21.47 26.72 2.95
C PHE A 605 -22.43 26.68 4.14
N TRP A 606 -23.02 27.83 4.52
CA TRP A 606 -23.92 27.88 5.68
C TRP A 606 -25.23 27.12 5.45
N SER A 607 -25.73 27.07 4.21
CA SER A 607 -26.89 26.23 3.90
C SER A 607 -26.58 24.74 4.04
N GLU A 608 -25.42 24.28 3.55
CA GLU A 608 -25.00 22.88 3.70
C GLU A 608 -24.69 22.54 5.17
N PHE A 609 -23.98 23.43 5.87
CA PHE A 609 -23.67 23.25 7.29
C PHE A 609 -24.92 23.14 8.15
N TYR A 610 -25.95 23.96 7.89
CA TYR A 610 -27.23 23.88 8.60
C TYR A 610 -27.91 22.53 8.40
N LEU A 611 -27.90 21.99 7.16
CA LEU A 611 -28.44 20.67 6.87
C LEU A 611 -27.68 19.56 7.63
N CYS A 612 -26.35 19.63 7.68
CA CYS A 612 -25.53 18.70 8.45
C CYS A 612 -25.83 18.74 9.95
N VAL A 613 -26.00 19.95 10.52
CA VAL A 613 -26.34 20.12 11.94
C VAL A 613 -27.76 19.63 12.25
N GLU A 614 -28.73 19.90 11.36
CA GLU A 614 -30.09 19.40 11.49
C GLU A 614 -30.13 17.87 11.50
N GLU A 615 -29.43 17.22 10.55
CA GLU A 615 -29.31 15.75 10.49
C GLU A 615 -28.60 15.19 11.72
N ALA A 616 -27.53 15.83 12.20
CA ALA A 616 -26.85 15.43 13.43
C ALA A 616 -27.76 15.51 14.66
N ILE A 617 -28.55 16.58 14.80
CA ILE A 617 -29.53 16.73 15.89
C ILE A 617 -30.63 15.68 15.78
N LEU A 618 -31.13 15.40 14.58
CA LEU A 618 -32.13 14.36 14.34
C LEU A 618 -31.58 12.96 14.64
N PHE A 619 -30.32 12.69 14.29
CA PHE A 619 -29.64 11.44 14.59
C PHE A 619 -29.46 11.23 16.10
N ILE A 620 -28.94 12.25 16.80
CA ILE A 620 -28.75 12.22 18.26
C ILE A 620 -30.11 12.11 18.97
N GLY A 621 -31.09 12.94 18.60
CA GLY A 621 -32.42 12.97 19.22
C GLY A 621 -33.25 11.72 18.96
N SER A 622 -33.01 11.02 17.85
CA SER A 622 -33.66 9.73 17.56
C SER A 622 -32.88 8.52 18.07
N CYS A 623 -31.71 8.71 18.71
CA CYS A 623 -30.78 7.63 19.06
C CYS A 623 -30.51 6.68 17.87
N GLY A 624 -30.43 7.22 16.64
CA GLY A 624 -30.25 6.42 15.42
C GLY A 624 -31.46 5.58 14.99
N LYS A 625 -32.66 5.76 15.56
CA LYS A 625 -33.82 4.87 15.31
C LYS A 625 -34.70 5.25 14.11
N LYS A 626 -34.50 6.40 13.46
CA LYS A 626 -35.27 6.78 12.26
C LYS A 626 -34.44 6.58 10.99
N LYS A 627 -34.68 5.47 10.28
CA LYS A 627 -34.37 5.33 8.86
C LYS A 627 -35.53 5.92 8.05
N GLY A 628 -35.44 7.19 7.68
CA GLY A 628 -36.42 7.84 6.79
C GLY A 628 -35.67 8.75 5.84
N GLY A 629 -35.84 8.53 4.53
CA GLY A 629 -35.09 9.19 3.45
C GLY A 629 -34.88 10.69 3.70
N THR A 630 -33.61 11.07 3.76
CA THR A 630 -33.19 12.43 4.06
C THR A 630 -33.45 13.33 2.86
N GLN A 631 -33.68 14.61 3.12
CA GLN A 631 -33.93 15.60 2.06
C GLN A 631 -32.69 15.82 1.16
N TYR A 632 -31.52 15.31 1.58
CA TYR A 632 -30.28 15.21 0.82
C TYR A 632 -30.41 14.39 -0.47
N ASP A 633 -31.39 13.50 -0.59
CA ASP A 633 -31.65 12.74 -1.83
C ASP A 633 -32.33 13.59 -2.93
N LYS A 634 -32.62 14.88 -2.69
CA LYS A 634 -33.37 15.77 -3.62
C LYS A 634 -32.65 17.06 -4.02
N ILE A 635 -31.40 17.27 -3.60
CA ILE A 635 -30.51 18.32 -4.10
C ILE A 635 -29.45 17.62 -4.97
#